data_AF-A0A956ZJ39-F1
#
_entry.id   AF-A0A956ZJ39-F1
#
_cell.length_a   1.000
_cell.length_b   1.000
_cell.length_c   1.000
_cell.angle_alpha   90.00
_cell.angle_beta   90.00
_cell.angle_gamma   90.00
#
_symmetry.space_group_name_H-M   'P 1'
#
loop_
_entity.id
_entity.type
_entity.pdbx_description
1 polymer ?
#
loop_
_entity_poly.entity_id
_entity_poly.type
_entity_poly.pdbx_seq_one_letter_code
_entity_poly.pdbx_strand_id
1 'polypeptide(L)'
;MKELPSEKSIQKMWNYAEKYAEKSGTHLHPIRDVTEGVVLGLADNIDNYGRPICPCNFYPEKDEDGNWPESLYLPREEEAKRRDWICACDEMQIYKYCHCLLFVTEEGLPITEYLPEDHEGREIYGLVKDPTPDQGRALAKALAKQKETQG
;
A
#
# COMPACT_ATOMS: atom_id res chain seq x y z
N MET A 1 -10.40 21.62 -10.52
CA MET A 1 -10.57 20.93 -9.22
C MET A 1 -11.02 19.52 -9.56
N LYS A 2 -10.26 18.48 -9.21
CA LYS A 2 -10.69 17.09 -9.44
C LYS A 2 -11.90 16.83 -8.52
N GLU A 3 -12.93 16.18 -9.04
CA GLU A 3 -14.09 15.82 -8.21
C GLU A 3 -13.64 14.90 -7.08
N LEU A 4 -14.23 15.08 -5.89
CA LEU A 4 -13.97 14.19 -4.76
C LEU A 4 -14.55 12.80 -5.07
N PRO A 5 -13.92 11.72 -4.57
CA PRO A 5 -14.48 10.38 -4.65
C PRO A 5 -15.85 10.32 -3.97
N SER A 6 -16.65 9.32 -4.32
CA SER A 6 -17.95 9.10 -3.70
C SER A 6 -17.84 8.89 -2.19
N GLU A 7 -18.77 9.46 -1.42
CA GLU A 7 -18.82 9.28 0.05
C GLU A 7 -18.81 7.81 0.47
N LYS A 8 -19.45 6.96 -0.34
CA LYS A 8 -19.46 5.50 -0.16
C LYS A 8 -18.05 4.91 -0.22
N SER A 9 -17.25 5.29 -1.22
CA SER A 9 -15.89 4.79 -1.37
C SER A 9 -14.95 5.37 -0.31
N ILE A 10 -15.12 6.64 0.06
CA ILE A 10 -14.39 7.27 1.16
C ILE A 10 -14.65 6.54 2.48
N GLN A 11 -15.92 6.32 2.85
CA GLN A 11 -16.28 5.62 4.09
C GLN A 11 -15.78 4.18 4.09
N LYS A 12 -15.87 3.50 2.94
CA LYS A 12 -15.32 2.15 2.78
C LYS A 12 -13.82 2.12 3.04
N MET A 13 -13.08 3.12 2.57
CA MET A 13 -11.63 3.17 2.72
C MET A 13 -11.17 3.56 4.11
N TRP A 14 -11.87 4.47 4.80
CA TRP A 14 -11.64 4.73 6.23
C TRP A 14 -11.85 3.47 7.08
N ASN A 15 -13.00 2.81 6.92
CA ASN A 15 -13.31 1.58 7.64
C ASN A 15 -12.28 0.47 7.37
N TYR A 16 -11.79 0.38 6.13
CA TYR A 16 -10.74 -0.57 5.77
C TYR A 16 -9.41 -0.22 6.44
N ALA A 17 -8.99 1.04 6.38
CA ALA A 17 -7.70 1.49 6.90
C ALA A 17 -7.63 1.26 8.42
N GLU A 18 -8.65 1.67 9.18
CA GLU A 18 -8.70 1.47 10.63
C GLU A 18 -8.62 -0.02 11.02
N LYS A 19 -9.44 -0.86 10.39
CA LYS A 19 -9.46 -2.31 10.66
C LYS A 19 -8.17 -3.00 10.24
N TYR A 20 -7.55 -2.57 9.14
CA TYR A 20 -6.31 -3.16 8.67
C TYR A 20 -5.13 -2.74 9.56
N ALA A 21 -5.10 -1.50 10.03
CA ALA A 21 -4.12 -1.02 11.00
C ALA A 21 -4.16 -1.89 12.27
N GLU A 22 -5.35 -2.05 12.87
CA GLU A 22 -5.57 -2.92 14.03
C GLU A 22 -5.13 -4.36 13.76
N LYS A 23 -5.60 -4.97 12.66
CA LYS A 23 -5.29 -6.37 12.31
C LYS A 23 -3.79 -6.61 12.06
N SER A 24 -3.09 -5.60 11.52
CA SER A 24 -1.68 -5.71 11.20
C SER A 24 -0.78 -5.27 12.36
N GLY A 25 -1.34 -4.78 13.47
CA GLY A 25 -0.57 -4.22 14.58
C GLY A 25 0.20 -2.95 14.18
N THR A 26 -0.35 -2.16 13.27
CA THR A 26 0.19 -0.85 12.85
C THR A 26 -0.78 0.26 13.25
N HIS A 27 -0.34 1.50 13.05
CA HIS A 27 -1.13 2.70 13.28
C HIS A 27 -1.38 3.42 11.96
N LEU A 28 -2.48 4.18 11.90
CA LEU A 28 -2.62 5.22 10.88
C LEU A 28 -1.62 6.34 11.19
N HIS A 29 -1.16 7.04 10.16
CA HIS A 29 -0.21 8.14 10.33
C HIS A 29 -0.70 9.18 11.36
N PRO A 30 0.17 9.65 12.28
CA PRO A 30 -0.23 10.62 13.31
C PRO A 30 -0.65 11.97 12.73
N ILE A 31 -0.13 12.34 11.56
CA ILE A 31 -0.61 13.50 10.79
C ILE A 31 -1.81 13.06 9.94
N ARG A 32 -3.01 13.48 10.35
CA ARG A 32 -4.28 13.11 9.71
C ARG A 32 -4.33 13.39 8.22
N ASP A 33 -3.77 14.51 7.75
CA ASP A 33 -3.81 14.90 6.34
C ASP A 33 -3.09 13.88 5.44
N VAL A 34 -2.06 13.21 5.95
CA VAL A 34 -1.37 12.12 5.24
C VAL A 34 -2.32 10.94 5.06
N THR A 35 -2.97 10.50 6.14
CA THR A 35 -3.98 9.43 6.11
C THR A 35 -5.13 9.78 5.17
N GLU A 36 -5.67 11.00 5.27
CA GLU A 36 -6.80 11.46 4.47
C GLU A 36 -6.44 11.50 2.98
N GLY A 37 -5.27 12.04 2.62
CA GLY A 37 -4.78 12.05 1.24
C GLY A 37 -4.68 10.64 0.63
N VAL A 38 -4.15 9.68 1.38
CA VAL A 38 -4.06 8.29 0.92
C VAL A 38 -5.44 7.64 0.83
N VAL A 39 -6.32 7.86 1.81
CA VAL A 39 -7.70 7.33 1.80
C VAL A 39 -8.48 7.87 0.60
N LEU A 40 -8.38 9.16 0.30
CA LEU A 40 -8.99 9.77 -0.88
C LEU A 40 -8.44 9.16 -2.17
N GLY A 41 -7.13 8.96 -2.28
CA GLY A 41 -6.53 8.30 -3.44
C GLY A 41 -6.99 6.84 -3.62
N LEU A 42 -7.09 6.07 -2.54
CA LEU A 42 -7.62 4.71 -2.58
C LEU A 42 -9.10 4.68 -2.98
N ALA A 43 -9.90 5.64 -2.49
CA ALA A 43 -11.30 5.78 -2.82
C ALA A 43 -11.50 6.19 -4.31
N ASP A 44 -10.71 7.13 -4.80
CA ASP A 44 -10.69 7.53 -6.22
C ASP A 44 -10.39 6.33 -7.13
N ASN A 45 -9.43 5.50 -6.73
CA ASN A 45 -9.09 4.30 -7.50
C ASN A 45 -10.20 3.24 -7.48
N ILE A 46 -10.99 3.15 -6.40
CA ILE A 46 -12.17 2.29 -6.38
C ILE A 46 -13.21 2.80 -7.38
N ASP A 47 -13.50 4.09 -7.38
CA ASP A 47 -14.55 4.66 -8.21
C ASP A 47 -14.20 4.58 -9.71
N ASN A 48 -12.94 4.78 -10.07
CA ASN A 48 -12.49 4.79 -11.46
C ASN A 48 -12.05 3.41 -11.99
N TYR A 49 -11.44 2.57 -11.15
CA TYR A 49 -10.83 1.29 -11.58
C TYR A 49 -11.40 0.06 -10.86
N GLY A 50 -12.35 0.26 -9.94
CA GLY A 50 -13.03 -0.83 -9.23
C GLY A 50 -12.21 -1.51 -8.12
N ARG A 51 -10.97 -1.05 -7.86
CA ARG A 51 -10.06 -1.62 -6.86
C ARG A 51 -9.25 -0.51 -6.16
N PRO A 52 -8.92 -0.66 -4.86
CA PRO A 52 -8.13 0.32 -4.12
C PRO A 52 -6.63 0.15 -4.43
N ILE A 53 -6.24 0.45 -5.67
CA ILE A 53 -4.84 0.42 -6.11
C ILE A 53 -4.06 1.46 -5.31
N CYS A 54 -2.81 1.15 -4.92
CA CYS A 54 -1.92 2.07 -4.23
C CYS A 54 -1.88 3.43 -4.96
N PRO A 55 -2.21 4.55 -4.29
CA PRO A 55 -2.25 5.86 -4.94
C PRO A 55 -0.86 6.49 -5.11
N CYS A 56 0.16 5.99 -4.40
CA CYS A 56 1.48 6.62 -4.31
C CYS A 56 2.50 6.18 -5.38
N ASN A 57 2.19 5.19 -6.22
CA ASN A 57 3.05 4.85 -7.36
C ASN A 57 2.76 5.75 -8.57
N PHE A 58 3.75 5.86 -9.47
CA PHE A 58 3.66 6.58 -10.73
C PHE A 58 3.17 5.68 -11.88
N TYR A 59 1.87 5.42 -11.92
CA TYR A 59 1.28 4.66 -13.02
C TYR A 59 1.31 5.47 -14.31
N PRO A 60 1.68 4.86 -15.46
CA PRO A 60 1.68 5.57 -16.72
C PRO A 60 0.26 5.96 -17.11
N GLU A 61 0.13 7.16 -17.68
CA GLU A 61 -1.05 7.63 -18.40
C GLU A 61 -0.65 7.85 -19.86
N LYS A 62 -1.62 7.85 -20.77
CA LYS A 62 -1.33 8.17 -22.17
C LYS A 62 -0.92 9.62 -22.30
N ASP A 63 0.11 9.88 -23.11
CA ASP A 63 0.48 11.24 -23.48
C ASP A 63 -0.57 11.90 -24.39
N GLU A 64 -0.32 13.16 -24.78
CA GLU A 64 -1.23 13.95 -25.63
C GLU A 64 -1.48 13.30 -27.00
N ASP A 65 -0.55 12.46 -27.47
CA ASP A 65 -0.63 11.72 -28.74
C ASP A 65 -1.26 10.33 -28.57
N GLY A 66 -1.62 9.94 -27.34
CA GLY A 66 -2.25 8.67 -27.02
C GLY A 66 -1.28 7.50 -26.81
N ASN A 67 0.03 7.75 -26.71
CA ASN A 67 1.06 6.74 -26.50
C ASN A 67 1.29 6.48 -25.01
N TRP A 68 1.73 5.27 -24.67
CA TRP A 68 2.15 4.92 -23.33
C TRP A 68 3.63 5.27 -23.12
N PRO A 69 4.00 6.02 -22.07
CA PRO A 69 5.39 6.25 -21.74
C PRO A 69 6.04 4.96 -21.21
N GLU A 70 7.36 4.90 -21.30
CA GLU A 70 8.13 3.86 -20.61
C GLU A 70 7.97 4.05 -19.08
N SER A 71 7.53 3.00 -18.39
CA SER A 71 7.30 3.03 -16.94
C SER A 71 7.56 1.65 -16.34
N LEU A 72 7.94 1.64 -15.06
CA LEU A 72 8.07 0.42 -14.25
C LEU A 72 6.72 -0.20 -13.91
N TYR A 73 5.64 0.59 -13.98
CA TYR A 73 4.29 0.17 -13.62
C TYR A 73 3.41 0.00 -14.87
N LEU A 74 2.43 -0.90 -14.80
CA LEU A 74 1.38 -0.98 -15.81
C LEU A 74 0.34 0.12 -15.58
N PRO A 75 -0.47 0.47 -16.60
CA PRO A 75 -1.62 1.35 -16.40
C PRO A 75 -2.55 0.84 -15.29
N ARG A 76 -3.24 1.76 -14.58
CA ARG A 76 -4.08 1.40 -13.43
C ARG A 76 -5.15 0.37 -13.78
N GLU A 77 -5.69 0.40 -14.99
CA GLU A 77 -6.68 -0.56 -15.50
C GLU A 77 -6.14 -1.99 -15.56
N GLU A 78 -4.85 -2.14 -15.85
CA GLU A 78 -4.17 -3.43 -15.88
C GLU A 78 -3.72 -3.86 -14.49
N GLU A 79 -3.22 -2.93 -13.67
CA GLU A 79 -2.87 -3.21 -12.28
C GLU A 79 -4.10 -3.61 -11.44
N ALA A 80 -5.29 -3.10 -11.76
CA ALA A 80 -6.55 -3.50 -11.13
C ALA A 80 -6.86 -5.00 -11.27
N LYS A 81 -6.29 -5.66 -12.29
CA LYS A 81 -6.46 -7.09 -12.57
C LYS A 81 -5.45 -7.94 -11.81
N ARG A 82 -4.41 -7.31 -11.24
CA ARG A 82 -3.32 -7.94 -10.50
C ARG A 82 -3.47 -7.66 -9.00
N ARG A 83 -2.78 -8.42 -8.16
CA ARG A 83 -2.87 -8.27 -6.69
C ARG A 83 -1.79 -7.37 -6.12
N ASP A 84 -0.68 -7.26 -6.84
CA ASP A 84 0.60 -6.66 -6.46
C ASP A 84 0.43 -5.29 -5.77
N TRP A 85 -0.37 -4.40 -6.37
CA TRP A 85 -0.57 -3.02 -5.89
C TRP A 85 -1.95 -2.72 -5.29
N ILE A 86 -2.83 -3.72 -5.14
CA ILE A 86 -4.11 -3.51 -4.44
C ILE A 86 -3.84 -3.38 -2.94
N CYS A 87 -4.32 -2.32 -2.29
CA CYS A 87 -4.11 -2.11 -0.87
C CYS A 87 -4.78 -3.22 -0.03
N ALA A 88 -4.08 -3.87 0.90
CA ALA A 88 -2.66 -3.77 1.21
C ALA A 88 -1.83 -4.48 0.15
N CYS A 89 -0.85 -3.78 -0.42
CA CYS A 89 0.02 -4.26 -1.49
C CYS A 89 0.95 -5.39 -1.00
N ASP A 90 1.66 -6.01 -1.93
CA ASP A 90 2.55 -7.13 -1.61
C ASP A 90 3.68 -6.73 -0.67
N GLU A 91 4.24 -5.52 -0.80
CA GLU A 91 5.26 -5.03 0.14
C GLU A 91 4.73 -4.97 1.58
N MET A 92 3.50 -4.48 1.77
CA MET A 92 2.87 -4.47 3.09
C MET A 92 2.60 -5.89 3.58
N GLN A 93 2.19 -6.81 2.70
CA GLN A 93 1.87 -8.18 3.08
C GLN A 93 3.09 -9.10 3.23
N ILE A 94 4.25 -8.74 2.70
CA ILE A 94 5.50 -9.51 2.78
C ILE A 94 6.43 -8.89 3.83
N TYR A 95 6.64 -7.58 3.76
CA TYR A 95 7.62 -6.84 4.54
C TYR A 95 7.01 -5.94 5.60
N LYS A 96 5.67 -5.80 5.66
CA LYS A 96 4.99 -4.84 6.55
C LYS A 96 5.40 -3.39 6.31
N TYR A 97 5.95 -3.12 5.12
CA TYR A 97 6.35 -1.79 4.69
C TYR A 97 5.21 -1.14 3.91
N CYS A 98 4.86 0.10 4.26
CA CYS A 98 3.88 0.90 3.55
C CYS A 98 4.52 2.19 3.06
N HIS A 99 4.87 2.25 1.78
CA HIS A 99 5.37 3.48 1.15
C HIS A 99 4.41 4.66 1.38
N CYS A 100 3.10 4.44 1.28
CA CYS A 100 2.09 5.50 1.43
C CYS A 100 2.07 6.12 2.83
N LEU A 101 2.78 5.55 3.81
CA LEU A 101 2.72 5.91 5.21
C LEU A 101 1.30 5.80 5.81
N LEU A 102 0.43 4.99 5.21
CA LEU A 102 -0.91 4.72 5.77
C LEU A 102 -0.84 3.77 6.97
N PHE A 103 0.08 2.82 6.94
CA PHE A 103 0.29 1.82 8.00
C PHE A 103 1.73 1.95 8.50
N VAL A 104 1.88 2.52 9.69
CA VAL A 104 3.17 2.95 10.26
C VAL A 104 3.29 2.54 11.72
N THR A 105 4.45 2.78 12.33
CA THR A 105 4.60 2.73 13.79
C THR A 105 3.83 3.88 14.45
N GLU A 106 3.72 3.86 15.79
CA GLU A 106 3.03 4.93 16.55
C GLU A 106 3.68 6.31 16.32
N GLU A 107 4.99 6.34 16.05
CA GLU A 107 5.76 7.55 15.74
C GLU A 107 5.57 8.05 14.30
N GLY A 108 4.85 7.31 13.46
CA GLY A 108 4.60 7.67 12.06
C GLY A 108 5.68 7.20 11.07
N LEU A 109 6.59 6.31 11.49
CA LEU A 109 7.63 5.79 10.60
C LEU A 109 7.18 4.49 9.91
N PRO A 110 7.56 4.25 8.63
CA PRO A 110 7.30 2.97 8.00
C PRO A 110 8.18 1.89 8.63
N ILE A 111 7.64 0.68 8.77
CA ILE A 111 8.42 -0.48 9.26
C ILE A 111 9.32 -0.97 8.12
N THR A 112 10.64 -0.97 8.33
CA THR A 112 11.63 -1.39 7.34
C THR A 112 12.40 -2.65 7.73
N GLU A 113 12.09 -3.23 8.90
CA GLU A 113 12.79 -4.38 9.48
C GLU A 113 12.89 -5.59 8.55
N TYR A 114 11.90 -5.83 7.69
CA TYR A 114 11.88 -7.03 6.85
C TYR A 114 12.30 -6.78 5.41
N LEU A 115 12.53 -5.52 5.02
CA LEU A 115 12.98 -5.17 3.68
C LEU A 115 14.39 -5.74 3.41
N PRO A 116 14.74 -6.01 2.14
CA PRO A 116 16.13 -6.22 1.71
C PRO A 116 17.05 -5.07 2.13
N GLU A 117 18.34 -5.33 2.34
CA GLU A 117 19.30 -4.33 2.79
C GLU A 117 19.51 -3.20 1.78
N ASP A 118 19.40 -3.50 0.50
CA ASP A 118 19.53 -2.60 -0.66
C ASP A 118 18.19 -1.96 -1.08
N HIS A 119 17.14 -2.11 -0.28
CA HIS A 119 15.84 -1.51 -0.57
C HIS A 119 15.83 -0.02 -0.22
N GLU A 120 15.36 0.84 -1.14
CA GLU A 120 15.29 2.30 -0.99
C GLU A 120 14.67 2.74 0.36
N GLY A 121 13.57 2.11 0.78
CA GLY A 121 12.95 2.36 2.08
C GLY A 121 13.92 2.25 3.28
N ARG A 122 14.90 1.32 3.26
CA ARG A 122 15.95 1.23 4.29
C ARG A 122 17.03 2.30 4.12
N GLU A 123 17.34 2.70 2.90
CA GLU A 123 18.28 3.80 2.65
C GLU A 123 17.74 5.13 3.19
N ILE A 124 16.45 5.38 3.01
CA ILE A 124 15.78 6.63 3.43
C ILE A 124 15.52 6.65 4.95
N TYR A 125 14.90 5.60 5.48
CA TYR A 125 14.40 5.58 6.87
C TYR A 125 15.33 4.85 7.84
N GLY A 126 16.39 4.21 7.35
CA GLY A 126 17.21 3.31 8.16
C GLY A 126 16.44 2.04 8.56
N LEU A 127 16.91 1.39 9.63
CA LEU A 127 16.27 0.20 10.20
C LEU A 127 15.23 0.61 11.25
N VAL A 128 13.95 0.56 10.89
CA VAL A 128 12.81 0.75 11.77
C VAL A 128 12.23 -0.61 12.13
N LYS A 129 12.28 -0.93 13.43
CA LYS A 129 11.82 -2.20 13.99
C LYS A 129 10.30 -2.32 13.97
N ASP A 130 9.82 -3.54 13.76
CA ASP A 130 8.41 -3.87 13.88
C ASP A 130 8.03 -4.02 15.36
N PRO A 131 7.15 -3.16 15.90
CA PRO A 131 6.72 -3.28 17.30
C PRO A 131 5.81 -4.50 17.53
N THR A 132 5.21 -5.06 16.47
CA THR A 132 4.23 -6.17 16.55
C THR A 132 4.57 -7.30 15.56
N PRO A 133 5.72 -7.98 15.72
CA PRO A 133 6.26 -8.94 14.74
C PRO A 133 5.38 -10.18 14.51
N ASP A 134 4.51 -10.49 15.45
CA ASP A 134 3.53 -11.58 15.37
C ASP A 134 2.31 -11.23 14.49
N GLN A 135 2.08 -9.95 14.21
CA GLN A 135 0.91 -9.45 13.48
C GLN A 135 1.22 -9.06 12.02
N GLY A 136 0.20 -9.13 11.16
CA GLY A 136 0.35 -8.82 9.73
C GLY A 136 1.18 -9.84 8.95
N ARG A 137 1.84 -9.37 7.88
CA ARG A 137 2.72 -10.15 6.98
C ARG A 137 2.11 -11.46 6.46
N ALA A 138 0.82 -11.41 6.13
CA ALA A 138 0.04 -12.60 5.79
C ALA A 138 0.60 -13.33 4.55
N LEU A 139 1.07 -12.60 3.54
CA LEU A 139 1.63 -13.19 2.33
C LEU A 139 2.99 -13.81 2.61
N ALA A 140 3.88 -13.16 3.37
CA ALA A 140 5.15 -13.78 3.78
C ALA A 140 4.93 -15.11 4.54
N LYS A 141 3.98 -15.12 5.50
CA LYS A 141 3.63 -16.33 6.25
C LYS A 141 3.10 -17.45 5.32
N ALA A 142 2.27 -17.10 4.34
CA ALA A 142 1.76 -18.06 3.37
C ALA A 142 2.86 -18.63 2.46
N LEU A 143 3.76 -17.78 1.96
CA LEU A 143 4.89 -18.18 1.12
C LEU A 143 5.89 -19.07 1.87
N ALA A 144 6.19 -18.77 3.13
CA ALA A 144 7.03 -19.62 3.98
C ALA A 144 6.43 -21.03 4.12
N LYS A 145 5.14 -21.11 4.45
CA LYS A 145 4.41 -22.38 4.56
C LYS A 145 4.41 -23.17 3.25
N GLN A 146 4.26 -22.51 2.10
CA GLN A 146 4.30 -23.18 0.79
C GLN A 146 5.66 -23.82 0.52
N LYS A 147 6.76 -23.12 0.84
CA LYS A 147 8.13 -23.65 0.69
C LYS A 147 8.36 -24.88 1.57
N GLU A 148 7.87 -24.87 2.81
CA GLU A 148 7.96 -26.01 3.73
C GLU A 148 7.19 -27.24 3.23
N THR A 149 6.06 -27.06 2.54
CA THR A 149 5.26 -28.17 2.01
C THR A 149 5.77 -28.75 0.69
N GLN A 150 6.71 -28.07 0.02
CA GLN A 150 7.26 -28.46 -1.29
C GLN A 150 8.70 -28.99 -1.21
N GLY A 151 9.34 -28.93 -0.05
CA GLY A 151 10.66 -29.51 0.23
C GLY A 151 10.55 -30.79 1.03
#